data_AF-A0A2F0ASE9-F1
#
_entry.id   AF-A0A2F0ASE9-F1
#
_cell.length_a   1.000
_cell.length_b   1.000
_cell.length_c   1.000
_cell.angle_alpha   90.00
_cell.angle_beta   90.00
_cell.angle_gamma   90.00
#
_symmetry.space_group_name_H-M   'P 1'
#
loop_
_entity.id
_entity.type
_entity.pdbx_description
1 polymer ?
#
loop_
_entity_poly.entity_id
_entity_poly.type
_entity_poly.pdbx_seq_one_letter_code
_entity_poly.pdbx_strand_id
1 'polypeptide(L)' 'MSPDQLPDVRDGLTREQRVILYTLHQAQKERPGRSVPTLMLYGRVCEKIAIPKDRFQRLLAELVGRGQPTR' A
#
# COMPACT_ATOMS: atom_id res chain seq x y z
N MET A 1 7.53 -19.66 3.03
CA MET A 1 6.81 -18.47 2.54
C MET A 1 5.71 -18.17 3.55
N SER A 2 5.64 -16.94 4.06
CA SER A 2 4.58 -16.55 5.00
C SER A 2 3.27 -16.30 4.24
N PRO A 3 2.10 -16.71 4.77
CA PRO A 3 0.82 -16.58 4.07
C PRO A 3 0.46 -15.14 3.68
N ASP A 4 1.00 -14.13 4.39
CA ASP A 4 0.84 -12.70 4.06
C ASP A 4 1.37 -12.30 2.68
N GLN A 5 2.25 -13.10 2.07
CA GLN A 5 2.84 -12.81 0.75
C GLN A 5 2.01 -13.37 -0.41
N LEU A 6 1.05 -14.26 -0.14
CA LEU A 6 0.21 -14.84 -1.18
C LEU A 6 -0.92 -13.85 -1.52
N PRO A 7 -1.06 -13.43 -2.80
CA PRO A 7 -2.17 -12.57 -3.21
C PRO A 7 -3.52 -13.28 -3.06
N ASP A 8 -4.55 -12.54 -2.66
CA ASP A 8 -5.91 -13.06 -2.59
C ASP A 8 -6.48 -13.23 -4.00
N VAL A 9 -7.19 -14.34 -4.24
CA VAL A 9 -7.75 -14.68 -5.56
C VAL A 9 -8.80 -13.69 -6.07
N ARG A 10 -9.42 -12.91 -5.18
CA ARG A 10 -10.51 -11.97 -5.54
C ARG A 10 -10.00 -10.67 -6.11
N ASP A 11 -8.91 -10.15 -5.53
CA ASP A 11 -8.39 -8.82 -5.83
C ASP A 11 -6.94 -8.84 -6.34
N GLY A 12 -6.24 -9.98 -6.26
CA GLY A 12 -4.84 -10.11 -6.63
C GLY A 12 -3.90 -9.33 -5.71
N LEU A 13 -4.37 -8.89 -4.54
CA LEU A 13 -3.59 -8.08 -3.60
C LEU A 13 -3.06 -8.93 -2.45
N THR A 14 -1.83 -8.63 -2.05
CA THR A 14 -1.28 -9.07 -0.77
C THR A 14 -1.93 -8.28 0.39
N ARG A 15 -1.79 -8.79 1.62
CA ARG A 15 -2.33 -8.10 2.81
C ARG A 15 -1.78 -6.67 2.96
N GLU A 16 -0.49 -6.47 2.69
CA GLU A 16 0.15 -5.16 2.75
C GLU A 16 -0.44 -4.18 1.73
N GLN A 17 -0.58 -4.60 0.47
CA GLN A 17 -1.17 -3.77 -0.60
C GLN A 17 -2.61 -3.36 -0.28
N ARG A 18 -3.41 -4.30 0.25
CA ARG A 18 -4.79 -4.03 0.67
C ARG A 18 -4.85 -3.00 1.80
N VAL A 19 -3.99 -3.13 2.81
CA VAL A 19 -3.90 -2.15 3.91
C VAL A 19 -3.51 -0.77 3.39
N ILE A 20 -2.57 -0.68 2.45
CA ILE A 20 -2.16 0.57 1.82
C ILE A 20 -3.34 1.23 1.09
N LEU A 21 -4.03 0.50 0.21
CA LEU A 21 -5.17 1.02 -0.56
C LEU A 21 -6.34 1.43 0.34
N TYR A 22 -6.66 0.61 1.35
CA TYR A 22 -7.68 0.95 2.33
C TYR A 22 -7.32 2.24 3.10
N THR A 23 -6.08 2.36 3.55
CA THR A 23 -5.63 3.54 4.30
C THR A 23 -5.62 4.79 3.43
N LEU A 24 -5.22 4.66 2.17
CA LEU A 24 -5.29 5.73 1.18
C LEU A 24 -6.73 6.20 0.98
N HIS A 25 -7.67 5.27 0.77
CA HIS A 25 -9.08 5.60 0.62
C HIS A 25 -9.63 6.36 1.84
N GLN A 26 -9.31 5.91 3.05
CA GLN A 26 -9.73 6.61 4.28
C GLN A 26 -9.13 8.02 4.38
N ALA A 27 -7.83 8.18 4.07
CA ALA A 27 -7.17 9.48 4.10
C ALA A 27 -7.72 10.47 3.04
N GLN A 28 -8.16 9.96 1.88
CA GLN A 28 -8.80 10.78 0.84
C GLN A 28 -10.14 11.35 1.30
N LYS A 29 -10.94 10.59 2.08
CA LYS A 29 -12.23 11.07 2.60
C LYS A 29 -12.07 12.28 3.54
N GLU A 30 -10.95 12.35 4.27
CA GLU A 30 -10.61 13.48 5.14
C GLU A 30 -10.02 14.68 4.39
N ARG A 31 -9.66 14.49 3.11
CA ARG A 31 -8.98 15.50 2.27
C ARG A 31 -9.66 15.60 0.89
N PRO A 32 -10.94 16.01 0.83
CA PRO A 32 -11.68 16.07 -0.42
C PRO A 32 -10.97 17.00 -1.44
N GLY A 33 -10.78 16.50 -2.66
CA GLY A 33 -10.16 17.25 -3.75
C GLY A 33 -8.66 17.51 -3.59
N ARG A 34 -7.97 16.88 -2.64
CA ARG A 34 -6.53 17.03 -2.41
C ARG A 34 -5.82 15.69 -2.44
N SER A 35 -4.57 15.70 -2.91
CA SER A 35 -3.71 14.52 -2.81
C SER A 35 -3.38 14.20 -1.34
N VAL A 36 -3.20 12.91 -1.05
CA VAL A 36 -2.72 12.42 0.24
C VAL A 36 -1.19 12.38 0.19
N PRO A 37 -0.49 13.16 1.04
CA PRO A 37 0.98 13.12 1.07
C PRO A 37 1.49 11.72 1.41
N THR A 38 2.51 11.24 0.69
CA THR A 38 3.07 9.89 0.87
C THR A 38 3.56 9.64 2.30
N LEU A 39 4.13 10.66 2.96
CA LEU A 39 4.55 10.57 4.37
C LEU A 39 3.36 10.35 5.32
N MET A 40 2.24 11.03 5.06
CA MET A 40 1.00 10.85 5.84
C MET A 40 0.43 9.45 5.64
N LEU A 41 0.42 8.96 4.41
CA LEU A 41 -0.01 7.59 4.11
C LEU A 41 0.88 6.57 4.82
N TYR A 42 2.21 6.74 4.74
CA TYR A 42 3.17 5.85 5.38
C TYR A 42 2.95 5.77 6.90
N GLY A 43 2.84 6.93 7.58
CA GLY A 43 2.58 6.96 9.02
C GLY A 43 1.31 6.19 9.41
N ARG A 44 0.21 6.40 8.69
CA ARG A 44 -1.07 5.71 8.94
C ARG A 44 -1.05 4.22 8.62
N VAL A 45 -0.20 3.79 7.71
CA VAL A 45 0.00 2.35 7.43
C VAL A 45 0.80 1.70 8.55
N CYS A 46 1.85 2.38 9.05
CA CYS A 46 2.64 1.92 10.20
C CYS A 46 1.81 1.74 11.47
N GLU A 47 0.72 2.49 11.65
CA GLU A 47 -0.25 2.29 12.74
C GLU A 47 -1.03 0.97 12.62
N LYS A 48 -1.16 0.41 11.41
CA LYS A 48 -1.96 -0.80 11.14
C LYS A 48 -1.11 -2.06 11.02
N ILE A 49 0.07 -1.93 10.43
CA ILE A 49 1.00 -3.04 10.19
C ILE A 49 2.45 -2.56 10.34
N ALA A 50 3.32 -3.46 10.80
CA ALA A 50 4.76 -3.23 10.73
C ALA A 50 5.22 -3.43 9.28
N ILE A 51 5.72 -2.37 8.64
CA ILE A 51 6.26 -2.40 7.28
C ILE A 51 7.48 -1.48 7.19
N PRO A 52 8.63 -1.96 6.68
CA PRO A 52 9.78 -1.09 6.47
C PRO A 52 9.52 -0.12 5.31
N LYS A 53 10.14 1.07 5.39
CA LYS A 53 9.99 2.14 4.39
C LYS A 53 10.23 1.66 2.95
N ASP A 54 11.30 0.90 2.72
CA ASP A 54 11.66 0.37 1.40
C ASP A 54 10.59 -0.56 0.83
N ARG A 55 9.99 -1.41 1.68
CA ARG A 55 8.89 -2.30 1.26
C ARG A 55 7.66 -1.49 0.88
N PHE A 56 7.29 -0.51 1.70
CA PHE A 56 6.17 0.39 1.40
C PHE A 56 6.38 1.14 0.06
N GLN A 57 7.57 1.68 -0.18
CA GLN A 57 7.88 2.36 -1.44
C GLN A 57 7.82 1.44 -2.66
N ARG A 58 8.30 0.20 -2.55
CA ARG A 58 8.18 -0.82 -3.61
C ARG A 58 6.73 -1.17 -3.90
N LEU A 59 5.93 -1.43 -2.87
CA LEU A 59 4.51 -1.73 -3.03
C LEU A 59 3.75 -0.57 -3.67
N LEU A 60 4.06 0.69 -3.31
CA LEU A 60 3.48 1.84 -3.99
C LEU A 60 3.87 1.90 -5.46
N ALA A 61 5.14 1.66 -5.81
CA ALA A 61 5.61 1.64 -7.19
C ALA A 61 4.90 0.55 -8.01
N GLU A 62 4.72 -0.64 -7.44
CA GLU A 62 3.95 -1.74 -8.04
C GLU A 62 2.49 -1.35 -8.27
N LEU A 63 1.81 -0.78 -7.27
CA LEU A 63 0.41 -0.37 -7.34
C LEU A 63 0.13 0.71 -8.40
N VAL A 64 1.09 1.59 -8.68
CA VAL A 64 0.96 2.62 -9.74
C VAL A 64 1.41 2.13 -11.12
N GLY A 65 1.70 0.82 -11.27
CA GLY A 65 2.16 0.23 -12.53
C GLY A 65 3.59 0.63 -12.91
N ARG A 66 4.38 1.13 -11.95
CA ARG A 66 5.81 1.49 -12.12
C ARG A 66 6.76 0.43 -11.55
N GLY A 67 6.26 -0.78 -11.28
CA GLY A 67 7.07 -1.91 -10.82
C GLY A 67 8.07 -2.35 -11.89
N GLN A 68 9.30 -2.66 -11.45
CA GLN A 68 10.44 -3.16 -12.23
C GLN A 68 10.03 -4.31 -13.19
N PRO A 69 10.64 -4.42 -14.39
CA PRO A 69 10.48 -5.60 -15.25
C PRO A 69 10.78 -6.88 -14.46
N THR A 70 9.90 -7.86 -14.60
CA THR A 70 10.07 -9.24 -14.14
C THR A 70 11.50 -9.70 -14.47
N ARG A 71 12.26 -10.08 -13.45
CA ARG A 71 13.49 -10.86 -13.59
C ARG A 71 13.43 -12.02 -12.63
#